data_AF-G4VGF2-F1
#
_entry.id   AF-G4VGF2-F1
#
_cell.length_a   1.000
_cell.length_b   1.000
_cell.length_c   1.000
_cell.angle_alpha   90.00
_cell.angle_beta   90.00
_cell.angle_gamma   90.00
#
_symmetry.space_group_name_H-M   'P 1'
#
loop_
_entity.id
_entity.type
_entity.pdbx_description
1 polymer ?
#
loop_
_entity_poly.entity_id
_entity_poly.type
_entity_poly.pdbx_seq_one_letter_code
_entity_poly.pdbx_strand_id
1 'polypeptide(L)' 'MEGQVRTYTFNMEMSCEGCAKAAKRVLMTLGDAIKEVETSVENNTVTVQTTLPADDVLHKLEETQKKIVLVTS' A
#
# COMPACT_ATOMS: atom_id res chain seq x y z
N MET A 1 15.56 16.72 6.96
CA MET A 1 15.95 15.48 6.27
C MET A 1 14.84 15.19 5.28
N GLU A 2 15.05 15.52 4.01
CA GLU A 2 14.07 15.21 2.97
C GLU A 2 14.07 13.69 2.79
N GLY A 3 12.99 13.04 3.22
CA GLY A 3 12.87 11.58 3.14
C GLY A 3 12.95 11.14 1.68
N GLN A 4 13.85 10.20 1.40
CA GLN A 4 13.95 9.59 0.07
C GLN A 4 12.64 8.89 -0.26
N VAL A 5 12.02 9.24 -1.39
CA VAL A 5 10.85 8.52 -1.90
C VAL A 5 11.28 7.10 -2.30
N ARG A 6 10.56 6.11 -1.79
CA ARG A 6 10.76 4.69 -2.06
C ARG A 6 9.47 4.08 -2.60
N THR A 7 9.62 3.01 -3.37
CA THR A 7 8.49 2.28 -3.96
C THR A 7 8.39 0.91 -3.32
N TYR A 8 7.26 0.63 -2.70
CA TYR A 8 6.98 -0.66 -2.09
C TYR A 8 5.86 -1.37 -2.85
N THR A 9 6.05 -2.65 -3.14
CA THR A 9 5.02 -3.49 -3.74
C THR A 9 4.58 -4.53 -2.72
N PHE A 10 3.29 -4.56 -2.42
CA PHE A 10 2.65 -5.52 -1.54
C PHE A 10 1.78 -6.47 -2.36
N ASN A 11 1.80 -7.76 -2.02
CA ASN A 11 0.78 -8.69 -2.47
C ASN A 11 -0.32 -8.74 -1.41
N MET A 12 -1.54 -8.38 -1.80
CA MET A 12 -2.71 -8.31 -0.94
C MET A 12 -3.84 -9.11 -1.57
N GLU A 13 -4.46 -10.00 -0.80
CA GLU A 13 -5.58 -10.80 -1.29
C GLU A 13 -6.80 -9.91 -1.59
N MET A 14 -7.00 -9.60 -2.87
CA MET A 14 -8.05 -8.73 -3.38
C MET A 14 -9.03 -9.51 -4.23
N SER A 15 -10.18 -9.88 -3.66
CA SER A 15 -11.20 -10.64 -4.38
C SER A 15 -12.11 -9.76 -5.25
N CYS A 16 -12.03 -8.43 -5.11
CA CYS A 16 -12.84 -7.47 -5.87
C CYS A 16 -12.27 -6.06 -5.78
N GLU A 17 -12.79 -5.14 -6.59
CA GLU A 17 -12.45 -3.70 -6.54
C GLU A 17 -12.67 -3.06 -5.16
N GLY A 18 -13.59 -3.61 -4.35
CA GLY A 18 -13.82 -3.15 -2.98
C GLY A 18 -12.57 -3.29 -2.09
N CYS A 19 -11.78 -4.35 -2.28
CA CYS A 19 -10.54 -4.55 -1.54
C CYS A 19 -9.47 -3.54 -1.97
N ALA A 20 -9.37 -3.28 -3.27
CA ALA A 20 -8.47 -2.26 -3.81
C ALA A 20 -8.83 -0.85 -3.30
N LYS A 21 -10.13 -0.52 -3.22
CA LYS A 21 -10.60 0.74 -2.64
C LYS A 21 -10.29 0.84 -1.15
N ALA A 22 -10.42 -0.26 -0.40
CA ALA A 22 -10.06 -0.29 1.02
C ALA A 22 -8.56 -0.03 1.23
N ALA A 23 -7.69 -0.68 0.45
CA ALA A 23 -6.24 -0.46 0.47
C ALA A 23 -5.89 1.02 0.18
N LYS A 24 -6.46 1.61 -0.88
CA LYS A 24 -6.29 3.04 -1.19
C LYS A 24 -6.75 3.93 -0.04
N ARG A 25 -7.91 3.64 0.54
CA ARG A 25 -8.49 4.45 1.63
C ARG A 25 -7.59 4.49 2.86
N VAL A 26 -7.08 3.34 3.31
CA VAL A 26 -6.21 3.29 4.48
C VAL A 26 -4.87 4.00 4.21
N LEU A 27 -4.29 3.81 3.03
CA LEU A 27 -3.05 4.49 2.64
C LEU A 27 -3.21 6.00 2.55
N MET A 28 -4.32 6.50 2.00
CA MET A 28 -4.61 7.94 1.92
C MET A 28 -4.67 8.63 3.29
N THR A 29 -4.88 7.89 4.39
CA THR A 29 -4.83 8.47 5.75
C THR A 29 -3.41 8.86 6.19
N LEU A 30 -2.38 8.37 5.50
CA LEU A 30 -0.98 8.77 5.71
C LEU A 30 -0.65 10.14 5.09
N GLY A 31 -1.60 10.74 4.36
CA GLY A 31 -1.49 12.11 3.85
C GLY A 31 -0.35 12.31 2.87
N ASP A 32 0.33 13.45 2.99
CA ASP A 32 1.37 13.93 2.06
C ASP A 32 2.62 13.04 1.97
N ALA A 33 2.75 12.08 2.89
CA ALA A 33 3.83 11.11 2.87
C ALA A 33 3.68 10.11 1.71
N ILE A 34 2.45 9.84 1.27
CA ILE A 34 2.14 9.00 0.12
C ILE A 34 2.14 9.85 -1.14
N LYS A 35 2.98 9.49 -2.11
CA LYS A 35 3.09 10.16 -3.41
C LYS A 35 2.21 9.53 -4.47
N GLU A 36 2.10 8.20 -4.45
CA GLU A 36 1.31 7.45 -5.43
C GLU A 36 0.84 6.13 -4.84
N VAL A 37 -0.37 5.70 -5.24
CA VAL A 37 -0.91 4.37 -4.91
C VAL A 37 -1.53 3.76 -6.16
N GLU A 38 -0.93 2.67 -6.62
CA GLU A 38 -1.44 1.84 -7.69
C GLU A 38 -1.96 0.52 -7.11
N THR A 39 -3.08 0.02 -7.65
CA THR A 39 -3.68 -1.25 -7.21
C THR A 39 -4.06 -2.07 -8.42
N SER A 40 -3.68 -3.34 -8.45
CA SER A 40 -4.08 -4.29 -9.48
C SER A 40 -4.83 -5.46 -8.85
N VAL A 41 -6.15 -5.52 -9.10
CA VAL A 41 -6.98 -6.66 -8.67
C VAL A 41 -6.56 -7.94 -9.42
N GLU A 42 -6.18 -7.81 -10.69
CA GLU A 42 -5.70 -8.92 -11.51
C GLU A 42 -4.44 -9.58 -10.92
N ASN A 43 -3.48 -8.76 -10.46
CA ASN A 43 -2.21 -9.26 -9.92
C ASN A 43 -2.19 -9.41 -8.40
N ASN A 44 -3.28 -9.03 -7.71
CA ASN A 44 -3.32 -8.92 -6.25
C ASN A 44 -2.19 -8.05 -5.68
N THR A 45 -1.86 -6.94 -6.35
CA THR A 45 -0.76 -6.05 -5.94
C THR A 45 -1.22 -4.65 -5.55
N VAL A 46 -0.52 -4.07 -4.58
CA VAL A 46 -0.61 -2.67 -4.18
C VAL A 46 0.80 -2.08 -4.24
N THR A 47 1.02 -1.12 -5.13
CA THR A 47 2.29 -0.42 -5.28
C THR A 47 2.15 0.97 -4.68
N VAL A 48 3.07 1.35 -3.80
CA VAL A 48 3.02 2.61 -3.05
C VAL A 48 4.35 3.34 -3.19
N GLN A 49 4.30 4.60 -3.65
CA GLN A 49 5.44 5.51 -3.55
C GLN A 49 5.28 6.37 -2.30
N THR A 50 6.28 6.37 -1.41
CA THR A 50 6.18 7.06 -0.12
C THR A 50 7.54 7.48 0.42
N THR A 51 7.57 8.43 1.34
CA THR A 51 8.75 8.74 2.17
C THR A 51 8.80 7.96 3.48
N LEU A 52 7.78 7.14 3.77
CA LEU A 52 7.68 6.32 4.98
C LEU A 52 8.47 5.01 4.83
N PRO A 53 8.83 4.34 5.94
CA PRO A 53 9.32 2.97 5.93
C PRO A 53 8.26 1.99 5.41
N ALA A 54 8.69 0.84 4.89
CA ALA A 54 7.80 -0.23 4.44
C ALA A 54 6.86 -0.74 5.56
N ASP A 55 7.36 -0.78 6.80
CA ASP A 55 6.62 -1.28 7.97
C ASP A 55 5.40 -0.39 8.29
N ASP A 56 5.52 0.94 8.17
CA ASP A 56 4.39 1.86 8.40
C ASP A 56 3.30 1.66 7.35
N VAL A 57 3.70 1.43 6.09
CA VAL A 57 2.78 1.16 4.99
C VAL A 57 2.11 -0.20 5.17
N LEU A 58 2.88 -1.23 5.56
CA LEU A 58 2.38 -2.56 5.83
C LEU A 58 1.34 -2.52 6.97
N HIS A 59 1.68 -1.89 8.09
CA HIS A 59 0.79 -1.75 9.24
C HIS A 59 -0.52 -1.07 8.86
N LYS A 60 -0.45 -0.03 8.02
CA LYS A 60 -1.64 0.66 7.52
C LYS A 60 -2.51 -0.24 6.64
N LEU A 61 -1.89 -1.07 5.79
CA LEU A 61 -2.61 -2.03 4.95
C LEU A 61 -3.24 -3.16 5.78
N GLU A 62 -2.61 -3.61 6.86
CA GLU A 62 -3.16 -4.63 7.77
C GLU A 62 -4.52 -4.25 8.38
N GLU A 63 -4.84 -2.95 8.50
CA GLU A 63 -6.17 -2.47 8.93
C GLU A 63 -7.31 -2.94 8.01
N THR A 64 -7.01 -3.32 6.77
CA THR A 64 -7.99 -3.90 5.84
C THR A 64 -8.39 -5.34 6.19
N GLN A 65 -7.73 -5.94 7.18
CA GLN A 65 -7.93 -7.32 7.62
C GLN A 65 -7.75 -8.35 6.49
N LYS A 66 -6.89 -8.02 5.51
CA LYS A 66 -6.50 -8.91 4.42
C LYS A 66 -5.12 -9.47 4.66
N LYS A 67 -4.85 -10.64 4.07
CA LYS A 67 -3.51 -11.19 4.03
C LYS A 67 -2.65 -10.33 3.09
N ILE A 68 -1.60 -9.74 3.64
CA ILE A 68 -0.70 -8.83 2.93
C ILE A 68 0.75 -9.25 3.20
N VAL A 69 1.59 -9.24 2.16
CA VAL A 69 3.03 -9.48 2.27
C VAL A 69 3.80 -8.47 1.42
N LEU A 70 4.95 -8.01 1.91
CA LEU A 70 5.87 -7.20 1.12
C LEU A 70 6.56 -8.08 0.07
N VAL A 71 6.49 -7.68 -1.20
CA VAL A 71 7.10 -8.39 -2.34
C VAL A 71 8.42 -7.73 -2.74
N THR A 72 8.46 -6.39 -2.78
CA THR A 72 9.62 -5.63 -3.26
C THR A 72 9.68 -4.25 -2.61
N SER A 73 10.90 -3.74 -2.40
CA SER A 73 11.24 -2.45 -1.79
C SER A 73 12.39 -1.76 -2.50
#